data_AF-A0A7C4WMM2-F1
#
_entry.id   AF-A0A7C4WMM2-F1
#
_cell.length_a   1.000
_cell.length_b   1.000
_cell.length_c   1.000
_cell.angle_alpha   90.00
_cell.angle_beta   90.00
_cell.angle_gamma   90.00
#
_symmetry.space_group_name_H-M   'P 1'
#
loop_
_entity.id
_entity.type
_entity.pdbx_description
1 polymer ?
#
loop_
_entity_poly.entity_id
_entity_poly.type
_entity_poly.pdbx_seq_one_letter_code
_entity_poly.pdbx_strand_id
1 'polypeptide(L)'
;MSVKCGVVGCGVIANEAYLPAIKKYGRLVAVCDIVEKKAERAAKLWDAEEYYTNYEEMLEKSDVEAVFILTDMGDHARQVAMAANAGKHVLVQKPLATNMDDLRSAVNAVKKSGVKALVEPCVQMFPEYVKAKEVLKDIGAIFWFKAGLGRGPPIWGAETFFTKRAGGPLFDLGVYEISALTFLLGPAERVSGLARISIPEVDIVPEDWFIEHLSKFDSYRSVWPLLGRAPRTQKVKVEAEDNTLTLIEMKSGCLGVVIANFVTPDGLRSDVGMLPDIEIYGSDGGVLIGSGAMLLPIRLLKCVNGLKLVGMPLAGVAGATMRLQLNIS
;
A
#
# COMPACT_ATOMS: atom_id res chain seq x y z
N MET A 1 -28.90 -7.66 -0.09
CA MET A 1 -28.44 -7.46 1.30
C MET A 1 -27.04 -6.89 1.25
N SER A 2 -26.73 -5.87 2.05
CA SER A 2 -25.36 -5.35 2.20
C SER A 2 -24.58 -6.22 3.21
N VAL A 3 -23.30 -6.44 2.95
CA VAL A 3 -22.41 -7.18 3.86
C VAL A 3 -22.21 -6.36 5.14
N LYS A 4 -22.36 -7.01 6.30
CA LYS A 4 -22.07 -6.45 7.63
C LYS A 4 -20.57 -6.49 7.90
N CYS A 5 -19.96 -5.32 7.96
CA CYS A 5 -18.52 -5.15 8.05
C CYS A 5 -18.10 -4.71 9.45
N GLY A 6 -17.03 -5.31 9.95
CA GLY A 6 -16.25 -4.82 11.09
C GLY A 6 -14.93 -4.22 10.64
N VAL A 7 -14.42 -3.20 11.31
CA VAL A 7 -13.07 -2.63 11.05
C VAL A 7 -12.20 -2.76 12.29
N VAL A 8 -10.98 -3.28 12.13
CA VAL A 8 -9.99 -3.48 13.21
C VAL A 8 -8.80 -2.59 12.91
N GLY A 9 -8.49 -1.66 13.82
CA GLY A 9 -7.57 -0.54 13.58
C GLY A 9 -8.33 0.66 13.02
N CYS A 10 -8.47 1.71 13.83
CA CYS A 10 -9.20 2.94 13.51
C CYS A 10 -8.23 4.10 13.17
N GLY A 11 -7.08 3.77 12.59
CA GLY A 11 -6.04 4.72 12.20
C GLY A 11 -6.36 5.54 10.95
N VAL A 12 -5.34 6.21 10.42
CA VAL A 12 -5.44 7.09 9.24
C VAL A 12 -6.03 6.34 8.05
N ILE A 13 -5.43 5.21 7.65
CA ILE A 13 -5.85 4.43 6.47
C ILE A 13 -7.31 3.95 6.59
N ALA A 14 -7.75 3.56 7.79
CA ALA A 14 -9.13 3.15 8.02
C ALA A 14 -10.12 4.28 7.70
N ASN A 15 -9.83 5.49 8.17
CA ASN A 15 -10.71 6.64 7.98
C ASN A 15 -10.60 7.27 6.58
N GLU A 16 -9.43 7.18 5.95
CA GLU A 16 -9.17 7.73 4.61
C GLU A 16 -9.83 6.89 3.51
N ALA A 17 -9.68 5.57 3.58
CA ALA A 17 -9.96 4.68 2.46
C ALA A 17 -11.10 3.69 2.74
N TYR A 18 -11.10 3.04 3.91
CA TYR A 18 -11.96 1.88 4.15
C TYR A 18 -13.34 2.25 4.71
N LEU A 19 -13.40 3.04 5.78
CA LEU A 19 -14.66 3.45 6.43
C LEU A 19 -15.59 4.22 5.45
N PRO A 20 -15.11 5.18 4.63
CA PRO A 20 -15.94 5.80 3.59
C PRO A 20 -16.47 4.78 2.57
N ALA A 21 -15.63 3.84 2.13
CA ALA A 21 -16.01 2.83 1.15
C ALA A 21 -17.03 1.83 1.72
N ILE A 22 -16.84 1.38 2.96
CA ILE A 22 -17.78 0.51 3.68
C ILE A 22 -19.11 1.24 3.87
N LYS A 23 -19.12 2.51 4.28
CA LYS A 23 -20.36 3.30 4.39
C LYS A 23 -21.12 3.39 3.06
N LYS A 24 -20.40 3.39 1.94
CA LYS A 24 -21.00 3.47 0.59
C LYS A 24 -21.50 2.12 0.06
N TYR A 25 -20.79 1.03 0.32
CA TYR A 25 -21.02 -0.27 -0.35
C TYR A 25 -21.38 -1.41 0.60
N GLY A 26 -21.28 -1.22 1.91
CA GLY A 26 -21.58 -2.20 2.95
C GLY A 26 -22.39 -1.60 4.10
N ARG A 27 -22.42 -2.30 5.24
CA ARG A 27 -22.99 -1.80 6.50
C ARG A 27 -21.92 -1.91 7.59
N LEU A 28 -21.53 -0.80 8.19
CA LEU A 28 -20.55 -0.80 9.28
C LEU A 28 -21.24 -1.18 10.59
N VAL A 29 -21.00 -2.39 11.09
CA VAL A 29 -21.61 -2.87 12.34
C VAL A 29 -20.71 -2.53 13.53
N ALA A 30 -19.42 -2.83 13.43
CA ALA A 30 -18.49 -2.64 14.54
C ALA A 30 -17.16 -2.03 14.10
N VAL A 31 -16.56 -1.26 14.99
CA VAL A 31 -15.15 -0.83 14.88
C VAL A 31 -14.37 -1.22 16.12
N CYS A 32 -13.09 -1.52 15.97
CA CYS A 32 -12.22 -1.91 17.07
C CYS A 32 -10.88 -1.19 16.98
N ASP A 33 -10.40 -0.66 18.11
CA ASP A 33 -9.03 -0.14 18.25
C ASP A 33 -8.58 -0.29 19.70
N ILE A 34 -7.30 -0.61 19.92
CA ILE A 34 -6.74 -0.70 21.28
C ILE A 34 -6.77 0.66 22.01
N VAL A 35 -6.83 1.76 21.26
CA VAL A 35 -7.04 3.10 21.79
C VAL A 35 -8.53 3.43 21.71
N GLU A 36 -9.22 3.35 22.86
CA GLU A 36 -10.67 3.57 22.97
C GLU A 36 -11.14 4.86 22.26
N LYS A 37 -10.43 5.97 22.45
CA LYS A 37 -10.74 7.26 21.81
C LYS A 37 -10.79 7.16 20.28
N LYS A 38 -9.98 6.30 19.65
CA LYS A 38 -10.02 6.10 18.19
C LYS A 38 -11.24 5.29 17.78
N ALA A 39 -11.55 4.22 18.52
CA ALA A 39 -12.71 3.37 18.27
C ALA A 39 -14.03 4.14 18.42
N GLU A 40 -14.22 4.81 19.56
CA GLU A 40 -15.39 5.63 19.85
C GLU A 40 -15.58 6.73 18.78
N ARG A 41 -14.51 7.45 18.44
CA ARG A 41 -14.55 8.47 17.40
C ARG A 41 -14.93 7.89 16.04
N ALA A 42 -14.33 6.77 15.64
CA ALA A 42 -14.63 6.14 14.36
C ALA A 42 -16.10 5.67 14.30
N ALA A 43 -16.63 5.11 15.40
CA ALA A 43 -18.03 4.72 15.47
C ALA A 43 -18.96 5.93 15.30
N LYS A 44 -18.71 7.02 16.04
CA LYS A 44 -19.50 8.24 15.93
C LYS A 44 -19.43 8.87 14.54
N LEU A 45 -18.24 8.90 13.93
CA LEU A 45 -18.01 9.59 12.66
C LEU A 45 -18.58 8.82 11.46
N TRP A 46 -18.53 7.50 11.53
CA TRP A 46 -18.90 6.62 10.41
C TRP A 46 -20.21 5.86 10.64
N ASP A 47 -20.93 6.19 11.71
CA ASP A 47 -22.20 5.59 12.11
C ASP A 47 -22.11 4.07 12.31
N ALA A 48 -21.04 3.61 12.99
CA ALA A 48 -20.97 2.22 13.43
C ALA A 48 -21.92 2.00 14.61
N GLU A 49 -22.60 0.84 14.64
CA GLU A 49 -23.55 0.49 15.70
C GLU A 49 -22.85 0.27 17.04
N GLU A 50 -21.63 -0.27 17.00
CA GLU A 50 -20.87 -0.67 18.18
C GLU A 50 -19.38 -0.32 18.02
N TYR A 51 -18.70 -0.08 19.14
CA TYR A 51 -17.23 0.01 19.17
C TYR A 51 -16.66 -0.88 20.26
N TYR A 52 -15.44 -1.37 20.02
CA TYR A 52 -14.74 -2.30 20.88
C TYR A 52 -13.28 -1.86 21.09
N THR A 53 -12.69 -2.25 22.21
CA THR A 53 -11.26 -2.13 22.46
C THR A 53 -10.54 -3.47 22.47
N ASN A 54 -11.31 -4.56 22.42
CA ASN A 54 -10.83 -5.93 22.33
C ASN A 54 -11.38 -6.60 21.07
N TYR A 55 -10.47 -7.12 20.24
CA TYR A 55 -10.83 -7.73 18.97
C TYR A 55 -11.52 -9.10 19.11
N GLU A 56 -11.16 -9.90 20.10
CA GLU A 56 -11.81 -11.19 20.38
C GLU A 56 -13.27 -10.96 20.78
N GLU A 57 -13.49 -9.99 21.67
CA GLU A 57 -14.83 -9.59 22.08
C GLU A 57 -15.67 -9.09 20.90
N MET A 58 -15.08 -8.29 20.00
CA MET A 58 -15.77 -7.86 18.77
C MET A 58 -16.19 -9.06 17.91
N LEU A 59 -15.29 -10.03 17.69
CA LEU A 59 -15.59 -11.21 16.86
C LEU A 59 -16.70 -12.09 17.46
N GLU A 60 -16.76 -12.17 18.79
CA GLU A 60 -17.75 -12.98 19.52
C GLU A 60 -19.12 -12.32 19.62
N LYS A 61 -19.18 -11.02 19.94
CA LYS A 61 -20.42 -10.33 20.30
C LYS A 61 -21.09 -9.61 19.14
N SER A 62 -20.30 -9.10 18.18
CA SER A 62 -20.86 -8.33 17.07
C SER A 62 -21.41 -9.23 15.95
N ASP A 63 -22.45 -8.75 15.29
CA ASP A 63 -23.08 -9.41 14.14
C ASP A 63 -22.34 -9.10 12.82
N VAL A 64 -21.00 -9.08 12.84
CA VAL A 64 -20.17 -8.88 11.65
C VAL A 64 -20.08 -10.16 10.81
N GLU A 65 -20.12 -10.01 9.48
CA GLU A 65 -19.92 -11.09 8.50
C GLU A 65 -18.51 -11.07 7.91
N ALA A 66 -17.94 -9.87 7.74
CA ALA A 66 -16.59 -9.64 7.24
C ALA A 66 -15.83 -8.64 8.10
N VAL A 67 -14.53 -8.81 8.27
CA VAL A 67 -13.64 -7.89 8.98
C VAL A 67 -12.57 -7.32 8.08
N PHE A 68 -12.29 -6.03 8.26
CA PHE A 68 -11.22 -5.29 7.60
C PHE A 68 -10.12 -5.04 8.62
N ILE A 69 -8.99 -5.73 8.47
CA ILE A 69 -7.85 -5.68 9.39
C ILE A 69 -6.85 -4.65 8.88
N LEU A 70 -6.72 -3.54 9.61
CA LEU A 70 -5.98 -2.33 9.26
C LEU A 70 -5.03 -1.92 10.41
N THR A 71 -4.48 -2.92 11.09
CA THR A 71 -3.65 -2.78 12.30
C THR A 71 -2.16 -2.74 11.93
N ASP A 72 -1.29 -2.91 12.93
CA ASP A 72 0.14 -3.05 12.70
C ASP A 72 0.46 -4.31 11.88
N MET A 73 1.47 -4.21 11.01
CA MET A 73 1.89 -5.29 10.12
C MET A 73 2.23 -6.59 10.86
N GLY A 74 2.75 -6.48 12.09
CA GLY A 74 3.11 -7.60 12.93
C GLY A 74 1.90 -8.32 13.57
N ASP A 75 0.69 -7.78 13.48
CA ASP A 75 -0.53 -8.36 14.06
C ASP A 75 -1.44 -9.05 13.03
N HIS A 76 -1.25 -8.75 11.74
CA HIS A 76 -2.13 -9.18 10.66
C HIS A 76 -2.37 -10.69 10.65
N ALA A 77 -1.32 -11.52 10.61
CA ALA A 77 -1.45 -12.96 10.49
C ALA A 77 -2.28 -13.58 11.64
N ARG A 78 -2.01 -13.15 12.87
CA ARG A 78 -2.75 -13.59 14.06
C ARG A 78 -4.21 -13.17 13.97
N GLN A 79 -4.47 -11.90 13.64
CA GLN A 79 -5.84 -11.37 13.56
C GLN A 79 -6.65 -11.99 12.42
N VAL A 80 -6.01 -12.32 11.30
CA VAL A 80 -6.60 -13.07 10.18
C VAL A 80 -6.99 -14.48 10.63
N ALA A 81 -6.10 -15.17 11.35
CA ALA A 81 -6.40 -16.50 11.87
C ALA A 81 -7.57 -16.48 12.86
N MET A 82 -7.64 -15.49 13.75
CA MET A 82 -8.75 -15.31 14.69
C MET A 82 -10.09 -15.11 13.97
N ALA A 83 -10.12 -14.20 12.98
CA ALA A 83 -11.32 -13.98 12.16
C ALA A 83 -11.77 -15.25 11.43
N ALA A 84 -10.81 -15.94 10.80
CA ALA A 84 -11.08 -17.16 10.07
C ALA A 84 -11.66 -18.26 10.99
N ASN A 85 -11.09 -18.44 12.18
CA ASN A 85 -11.58 -19.39 13.17
C ASN A 85 -12.98 -19.03 13.71
N ALA A 86 -13.30 -17.73 13.78
CA ALA A 86 -14.63 -17.22 14.11
C ALA A 86 -15.61 -17.25 12.91
N GLY A 87 -15.20 -17.81 11.76
CA GLY A 87 -16.04 -17.93 10.57
C GLY A 87 -16.28 -16.62 9.82
N LYS A 88 -15.50 -15.58 10.09
CA LYS A 88 -15.65 -14.25 9.47
C LYS A 88 -14.81 -14.15 8.20
N HIS A 89 -15.37 -13.54 7.16
CA HIS A 89 -14.60 -13.18 5.96
C HIS A 89 -13.59 -12.08 6.28
N VAL A 90 -12.49 -12.01 5.52
CA VAL A 90 -11.37 -11.13 5.86
C VAL A 90 -10.92 -10.32 4.65
N LEU A 91 -10.73 -9.01 4.86
CA LEU A 91 -9.77 -8.22 4.09
C LEU A 91 -8.68 -7.77 5.06
N VAL A 92 -7.42 -7.92 4.68
CA VAL A 92 -6.28 -7.50 5.50
C VAL A 92 -5.32 -6.62 4.70
N GLN A 93 -4.81 -5.59 5.36
CA GLN A 93 -3.74 -4.75 4.82
C GLN A 93 -2.44 -5.54 4.62
N LYS A 94 -1.56 -4.96 3.80
CA LYS A 94 -0.24 -5.54 3.55
C LYS A 94 0.72 -5.31 4.73
N PRO A 95 1.74 -6.18 4.88
CA PRO A 95 1.79 -7.54 4.35
C PRO A 95 0.84 -8.46 5.16
N LEU A 96 0.48 -9.64 4.64
CA LEU A 96 -0.27 -10.62 5.44
C LEU A 96 0.52 -11.07 6.69
N ALA A 97 1.84 -11.17 6.58
CA ALA A 97 2.74 -11.53 7.67
C ALA A 97 4.15 -11.01 7.37
N THR A 98 4.96 -10.87 8.42
CA THR A 98 6.39 -10.50 8.30
C THR A 98 7.33 -11.71 8.41
N ASN A 99 6.80 -12.91 8.66
CA ASN A 99 7.54 -14.16 8.64
C ASN A 99 6.70 -15.32 8.06
N MET A 100 7.39 -16.39 7.67
CA MET A 100 6.78 -17.52 6.96
C MET A 100 5.91 -18.41 7.85
N ASP A 101 6.21 -18.52 9.14
CA ASP A 101 5.47 -19.40 10.05
C ASP A 101 4.08 -18.82 10.33
N ASP A 102 4.03 -17.52 10.64
CA ASP A 102 2.79 -16.77 10.80
C ASP A 102 1.97 -16.75 9.51
N LEU A 103 2.63 -16.53 8.36
CA LEU A 103 1.98 -16.60 7.05
C LEU A 103 1.28 -17.94 6.83
N ARG A 104 2.00 -19.05 7.07
CA ARG A 104 1.48 -20.41 6.90
C ARG A 104 0.33 -20.66 7.88
N SER A 105 0.44 -20.21 9.11
CA SER A 105 -0.60 -20.33 10.13
C SER A 105 -1.89 -19.64 9.69
N ALA A 106 -1.82 -18.37 9.28
CA ALA A 106 -2.96 -17.60 8.81
C ALA A 106 -3.62 -18.22 7.57
N VAL A 107 -2.83 -18.60 6.56
CA VAL A 107 -3.33 -19.25 5.33
C VAL A 107 -4.01 -20.57 5.65
N ASN A 108 -3.46 -21.37 6.57
CA ASN A 108 -4.07 -22.63 6.98
C ASN A 108 -5.40 -22.41 7.72
N ALA A 109 -5.49 -21.40 8.59
CA ALA A 109 -6.74 -21.07 9.27
C ALA A 109 -7.84 -20.70 8.28
N VAL A 110 -7.55 -19.81 7.32
CA VAL A 110 -8.49 -19.42 6.25
C VAL A 110 -8.93 -20.63 5.42
N LYS A 111 -7.99 -21.49 5.02
CA LYS A 111 -8.31 -22.69 4.23
C LYS A 111 -9.19 -23.68 5.01
N LYS A 112 -8.94 -23.86 6.30
CA LYS A 112 -9.69 -24.78 7.15
C LYS A 112 -11.11 -24.29 7.43
N SER A 113 -11.31 -22.98 7.62
CA SER A 113 -12.63 -22.42 7.89
C SER A 113 -13.48 -22.25 6.63
N GLY A 114 -12.87 -22.19 5.45
CA GLY A 114 -13.58 -22.00 4.17
C GLY A 114 -14.04 -20.55 3.93
N VAL A 115 -13.63 -19.61 4.77
CA VAL A 115 -13.95 -18.19 4.61
C VAL A 115 -13.23 -17.59 3.39
N LYS A 116 -13.74 -16.47 2.88
CA LYS A 116 -13.04 -15.67 1.87
C LYS A 116 -12.04 -14.76 2.56
N ALA A 117 -10.83 -14.66 1.99
CA ALA A 117 -9.80 -13.74 2.44
C ALA A 117 -9.21 -12.97 1.25
N LEU A 118 -9.05 -11.66 1.41
CA LEU A 118 -8.36 -10.77 0.49
C LEU A 118 -7.19 -10.11 1.21
N VAL A 119 -6.05 -10.01 0.52
CA VAL A 119 -4.83 -9.40 1.02
C VAL A 119 -4.47 -8.26 0.07
N GLU A 120 -4.28 -7.06 0.61
CA GLU A 120 -3.77 -5.94 -0.18
C GLU A 120 -2.30 -6.16 -0.56
N PRO A 121 -1.80 -5.57 -1.67
CA PRO A 121 -2.57 -4.89 -2.70
C PRO A 121 -3.27 -5.89 -3.63
N CYS A 122 -4.56 -5.67 -3.88
CA CYS A 122 -5.35 -6.49 -4.80
C CYS A 122 -5.08 -6.15 -6.28
N VAL A 123 -3.83 -6.23 -6.76
CA VAL A 123 -3.37 -5.75 -8.08
C VAL A 123 -4.21 -6.23 -9.27
N GLN A 124 -4.77 -7.43 -9.18
CA GLN A 124 -5.67 -8.00 -10.20
C GLN A 124 -6.98 -7.23 -10.40
N MET A 125 -7.34 -6.36 -9.46
CA MET A 125 -8.56 -5.52 -9.54
C MET A 125 -8.30 -4.15 -10.18
N PHE A 126 -7.04 -3.78 -10.42
CA PHE A 126 -6.68 -2.48 -10.98
C PHE A 126 -6.61 -2.59 -12.52
N PRO A 127 -7.41 -1.80 -13.27
CA PRO A 127 -7.49 -1.87 -14.74
C PRO A 127 -6.14 -1.72 -15.45
N GLU A 128 -5.23 -0.92 -14.91
CA GLU A 128 -3.90 -0.66 -15.42
C GLU A 128 -3.02 -1.92 -15.45
N TYR A 129 -3.06 -2.77 -14.43
CA TYR A 129 -2.31 -4.03 -14.44
C TYR A 129 -2.96 -5.08 -15.32
N VAL A 130 -4.30 -5.13 -15.36
CA VAL A 130 -5.03 -5.99 -16.29
C VAL A 130 -4.64 -5.61 -17.72
N LYS A 131 -4.60 -4.31 -18.02
CA LYS A 131 -4.21 -3.81 -19.34
C LYS A 131 -2.74 -4.07 -19.65
N ALA A 132 -1.85 -3.83 -18.70
CA ALA A 132 -0.43 -4.14 -18.86
C ALA A 132 -0.22 -5.63 -19.17
N LYS A 133 -0.94 -6.52 -18.49
CA LYS A 133 -0.90 -7.97 -18.75
C LYS A 133 -1.35 -8.36 -20.16
N GLU A 134 -2.29 -7.61 -20.74
CA GLU A 134 -2.66 -7.79 -22.15
C GLU A 134 -1.53 -7.34 -23.08
N VAL A 135 -1.00 -6.14 -22.88
CA VAL A 135 0.05 -5.53 -23.73
C VAL A 135 1.36 -6.31 -23.67
N LEU A 136 1.68 -6.96 -22.55
CA LEU A 136 2.86 -7.80 -22.43
C LEU A 136 2.90 -8.95 -23.45
N LYS A 137 1.75 -9.34 -24.03
CA LYS A 137 1.70 -10.35 -25.10
C LYS A 137 2.30 -9.85 -26.42
N ASP A 138 2.38 -8.53 -26.60
CA ASP A 138 2.80 -7.89 -27.85
C ASP A 138 4.28 -7.48 -27.84
N ILE A 139 5.00 -7.61 -26.71
CA ILE A 139 6.42 -7.22 -26.59
C ILE A 139 7.41 -8.38 -26.78
N GLY A 140 6.92 -9.56 -27.18
CA GLY A 140 7.73 -10.74 -27.43
C GLY A 140 8.29 -11.38 -26.17
N ALA A 141 9.49 -11.99 -26.28
CA ALA A 141 10.14 -12.66 -25.16
C ALA A 141 10.65 -11.65 -24.13
N ILE A 142 10.18 -11.76 -22.88
CA ILE A 142 10.57 -10.84 -21.81
C ILE A 142 12.00 -11.18 -21.34
N PHE A 143 12.90 -10.20 -21.42
CA PHE A 143 14.30 -10.38 -21.02
C PHE A 143 14.55 -9.93 -19.60
N TRP A 144 14.09 -8.73 -19.25
CA TRP A 144 14.33 -8.18 -17.92
C TRP A 144 13.30 -7.16 -17.48
N PHE A 145 13.28 -6.90 -16.17
CA PHE A 145 12.46 -5.86 -15.56
C PHE A 145 13.21 -5.10 -14.46
N LYS A 146 12.71 -3.90 -14.17
CA LYS A 146 13.11 -3.10 -13.03
C LYS A 146 11.87 -2.53 -12.38
N ALA A 147 11.82 -2.59 -11.07
CA ALA A 147 10.71 -2.11 -10.28
C ALA A 147 11.27 -1.47 -9.02
N GLY A 148 10.59 -0.46 -8.47
CA GLY A 148 10.98 0.00 -7.16
C GLY A 148 10.31 1.28 -6.70
N LEU A 149 9.99 1.28 -5.42
CA LEU A 149 9.35 2.39 -4.73
C LEU A 149 10.24 2.86 -3.58
N GLY A 150 10.55 4.15 -3.58
CA GLY A 150 11.36 4.78 -2.55
C GLY A 150 10.75 6.12 -2.15
N ARG A 151 10.74 6.39 -0.85
CA ARG A 151 10.30 7.66 -0.26
C ARG A 151 11.07 7.94 1.02
N GLY A 152 10.79 9.06 1.69
CA GLY A 152 11.34 9.35 3.00
C GLY A 152 10.74 8.42 4.06
N PRO A 153 11.34 8.36 5.26
CA PRO A 153 10.82 7.53 6.33
C PRO A 153 9.39 7.98 6.69
N PRO A 154 8.43 7.06 6.86
CA PRO A 154 7.09 7.41 7.31
C PRO A 154 7.15 8.20 8.62
N ILE A 155 6.52 9.36 8.63
CA ILE A 155 6.45 10.23 9.81
C ILE A 155 5.16 10.01 10.63
N TRP A 156 4.39 8.98 10.30
CA TRP A 156 3.09 8.64 10.90
C TRP A 156 3.08 7.17 11.35
N GLY A 157 2.02 6.78 12.07
CA GLY A 157 1.81 5.40 12.47
C GLY A 157 2.75 4.93 13.58
N ALA A 158 3.10 5.83 14.51
CA ALA A 158 4.04 5.55 15.59
C ALA A 158 5.35 4.89 15.10
N GLU A 159 5.92 3.98 15.89
CA GLU A 159 7.16 3.27 15.54
C GLU A 159 6.98 2.09 14.58
N THR A 160 5.74 1.81 14.17
CA THR A 160 5.33 0.55 13.50
C THR A 160 6.30 0.17 12.39
N PHE A 161 6.54 1.05 11.42
CA PHE A 161 7.39 0.78 10.25
C PHE A 161 8.87 0.49 10.56
N PHE A 162 9.37 0.86 11.74
CA PHE A 162 10.80 0.85 12.07
C PHE A 162 11.23 -0.31 12.95
N THR A 163 10.27 -1.01 13.56
CA THR A 163 10.56 -2.16 14.42
C THR A 163 10.92 -3.40 13.59
N LYS A 164 11.76 -4.30 14.14
CA LYS A 164 12.04 -5.60 13.50
C LYS A 164 10.77 -6.41 13.20
N ARG A 165 9.74 -6.25 14.04
CA ARG A 165 8.47 -6.97 13.92
C ARG A 165 7.72 -6.60 12.63
N ALA A 166 7.89 -5.37 12.15
CA ALA A 166 7.17 -4.81 11.02
C ALA A 166 7.92 -4.90 9.67
N GLY A 167 9.25 -5.00 9.70
CA GLY A 167 10.06 -5.35 8.52
C GLY A 167 10.40 -4.21 7.54
N GLY A 168 10.01 -2.97 7.80
CA GLY A 168 10.49 -1.83 7.02
C GLY A 168 9.92 -1.73 5.59
N PRO A 169 10.64 -1.06 4.65
CA PRO A 169 10.14 -0.71 3.33
C PRO A 169 9.98 -1.91 2.40
N LEU A 170 10.66 -3.04 2.63
CA LEU A 170 10.42 -4.23 1.82
C LEU A 170 8.97 -4.72 1.99
N PHE A 171 8.48 -4.72 3.22
CA PHE A 171 7.10 -5.12 3.54
C PHE A 171 6.10 -3.99 3.35
N ASP A 172 6.50 -2.72 3.54
CA ASP A 172 5.63 -1.56 3.35
C ASP A 172 5.47 -1.18 1.86
N LEU A 173 6.56 -1.15 1.10
CA LEU A 173 6.64 -0.63 -0.27
C LEU A 173 6.93 -1.73 -1.29
N GLY A 174 7.93 -2.58 -1.03
CA GLY A 174 8.35 -3.64 -1.95
C GLY A 174 7.25 -4.65 -2.26
N VAL A 175 6.30 -4.85 -1.34
CA VAL A 175 5.13 -5.71 -1.55
C VAL A 175 4.26 -5.28 -2.73
N TYR A 176 4.16 -3.99 -3.04
CA TYR A 176 3.40 -3.51 -4.20
C TYR A 176 4.04 -3.96 -5.51
N GLU A 177 5.35 -3.76 -5.61
CA GLU A 177 6.16 -4.17 -6.75
C GLU A 177 6.13 -5.68 -6.96
N ILE A 178 6.35 -6.45 -5.88
CA ILE A 178 6.38 -7.91 -5.93
C ILE A 178 5.00 -8.47 -6.30
N SER A 179 3.92 -7.91 -5.75
CA SER A 179 2.56 -8.35 -6.08
C SER A 179 2.22 -8.07 -7.55
N ALA A 180 2.55 -6.88 -8.05
CA ALA A 180 2.32 -6.52 -9.45
C ALA A 180 3.16 -7.40 -10.40
N LEU A 181 4.45 -7.56 -10.13
CA LEU A 181 5.35 -8.37 -10.95
C LEU A 181 4.93 -9.85 -10.98
N THR A 182 4.54 -10.42 -9.84
CA THR A 182 4.09 -11.82 -9.81
C THR A 182 2.76 -12.03 -10.52
N PHE A 183 1.88 -11.03 -10.52
CA PHE A 183 0.66 -11.05 -11.33
C PHE A 183 0.94 -10.94 -12.83
N LEU A 184 1.89 -10.09 -13.24
CA LEU A 184 2.22 -9.80 -14.63
C LEU A 184 3.10 -10.89 -15.28
N LEU A 185 4.15 -11.31 -14.58
CA LEU A 185 5.24 -12.16 -15.09
C LEU A 185 5.18 -13.60 -14.58
N GLY A 186 4.34 -13.87 -13.58
CA GLY A 186 4.26 -15.17 -12.91
C GLY A 186 5.20 -15.29 -11.71
N PRO A 187 5.30 -16.49 -11.10
CA PRO A 187 6.05 -16.67 -9.87
C PRO A 187 7.56 -16.50 -10.05
N ALA A 188 8.22 -16.06 -8.98
CA ALA A 188 9.67 -16.12 -8.85
C ALA A 188 10.15 -17.58 -8.74
N GLU A 189 11.32 -17.85 -9.32
CA GLU A 189 12.08 -19.10 -9.16
C GLU A 189 13.19 -18.91 -8.12
N ARG A 190 13.94 -17.80 -8.19
CA ARG A 190 15.03 -17.50 -7.26
C ARG A 190 15.08 -16.03 -6.90
N VAL A 191 15.62 -15.76 -5.71
CA VAL A 191 15.85 -14.41 -5.21
C VAL A 191 17.23 -14.29 -4.56
N SER A 192 17.84 -13.12 -4.65
CA SER A 192 19.03 -12.74 -3.89
C SER A 192 18.87 -11.29 -3.46
N GLY A 193 19.30 -10.94 -2.24
CA GLY A 193 19.00 -9.61 -1.69
C GLY A 193 20.11 -9.04 -0.84
N LEU A 194 20.18 -7.71 -0.83
CA LEU A 194 20.96 -6.91 0.11
C LEU A 194 20.00 -6.00 0.87
N ALA A 195 20.20 -5.90 2.17
CA ALA A 195 19.41 -5.04 3.04
C ALA A 195 20.32 -4.36 4.06
N ARG A 196 20.00 -3.12 4.41
CA ARG A 196 20.79 -2.33 5.36
C ARG A 196 19.91 -1.36 6.12
N ILE A 197 20.32 -1.05 7.36
CA ILE A 197 19.89 0.15 8.08
C ILE A 197 20.87 1.28 7.72
N SER A 198 20.39 2.28 7.01
CA SER A 198 21.16 3.43 6.51
C SER A 198 20.98 4.63 7.44
N ILE A 199 19.76 4.82 7.95
CA ILE A 199 19.34 5.86 8.88
C ILE A 199 19.01 5.18 10.21
N PRO A 200 19.86 5.29 11.25
CA PRO A 200 19.69 4.55 12.50
C PRO A 200 18.62 5.14 13.43
N GLU A 201 18.24 6.40 13.25
CA GLU A 201 17.25 7.11 14.05
C GLU A 201 16.45 8.07 13.15
N VAL A 202 15.15 8.14 13.38
CA VAL A 202 14.22 9.02 12.66
C VAL A 202 13.38 9.83 13.65
N ASP A 203 13.01 11.04 13.23
CA ASP A 203 12.05 11.88 13.96
C ASP A 203 10.66 11.75 13.29
N ILE A 204 9.67 11.29 14.05
CA ILE A 204 8.29 11.10 13.59
C ILE A 204 7.33 12.04 14.33
N VAL A 205 6.11 12.16 13.78
CA VAL A 205 5.02 12.85 14.44
C VAL A 205 4.46 11.94 15.55
N PRO A 206 4.35 12.42 16.80
CA PRO A 206 3.80 11.62 17.89
C PRO A 206 2.37 11.17 17.62
N GLU A 207 2.03 9.95 18.03
CA GLU A 207 0.69 9.39 17.82
C GLU A 207 -0.43 10.24 18.46
N ASP A 208 -0.16 10.80 19.64
CA ASP A 208 -1.10 11.69 20.35
C ASP A 208 -1.45 12.92 19.52
N TRP A 209 -0.53 13.44 18.72
CA TRP A 209 -0.82 14.56 17.82
C TRP A 209 -1.88 14.19 16.79
N PHE A 210 -1.83 12.97 16.22
CA PHE A 210 -2.85 12.51 15.28
C PHE A 210 -4.21 12.34 15.96
N ILE A 211 -4.23 11.76 17.16
CA ILE A 211 -5.46 11.57 17.95
C ILE A 211 -6.10 12.91 18.28
N GLU A 212 -5.32 13.86 18.80
CA GLU A 212 -5.79 15.21 19.15
C GLU A 212 -6.19 16.04 17.93
N HIS A 213 -5.48 15.90 16.81
CA HIS A 213 -5.82 16.61 15.60
C HIS A 213 -7.16 16.13 15.05
N LEU A 214 -7.33 14.80 14.95
CA LEU A 214 -8.52 14.18 14.38
C LEU A 214 -9.77 14.33 15.27
N SER A 215 -9.61 14.50 16.58
CA SER A 215 -10.73 14.70 17.51
C SER A 215 -11.41 16.07 17.39
N LYS A 216 -10.77 17.05 16.74
CA LYS A 216 -11.29 18.42 16.59
C LYS A 216 -12.33 18.59 15.49
N PHE A 217 -12.59 17.55 14.69
CA PHE A 217 -13.47 17.63 13.53
C PHE A 217 -14.64 16.65 13.64
N ASP A 218 -15.84 17.16 13.39
CA ASP A 218 -17.08 16.36 13.30
C ASP A 218 -17.18 15.55 12.00
N SER A 219 -16.26 15.78 11.06
CA SER A 219 -16.13 15.06 9.79
C SER A 219 -14.69 14.62 9.59
N TYR A 220 -14.46 13.54 8.83
CA TYR A 220 -13.09 13.13 8.54
C TYR A 220 -12.41 14.17 7.66
N ARG A 221 -11.26 14.67 8.13
CA ARG A 221 -10.35 15.49 7.33
C ARG A 221 -9.04 14.73 7.16
N SER A 222 -8.65 14.58 5.91
CA SER A 222 -7.40 13.90 5.57
C SER A 222 -6.23 14.60 6.25
N VAL A 223 -5.33 13.80 6.82
CA VAL A 223 -4.12 14.30 7.49
C VAL A 223 -2.96 14.51 6.52
N TRP A 224 -3.00 13.90 5.33
CA TRP A 224 -1.92 13.96 4.34
C TRP A 224 -1.50 15.40 3.98
N PRO A 225 -2.43 16.36 3.76
CA PRO A 225 -2.04 17.74 3.45
C PRO A 225 -1.33 18.46 4.61
N LEU A 226 -1.43 17.94 5.83
CA LEU A 226 -0.93 18.57 7.05
C LEU A 226 0.37 17.95 7.54
N LEU A 227 0.70 16.73 7.11
CA LEU A 227 1.90 16.00 7.51
C LEU A 227 3.19 16.79 7.29
N GLY A 228 3.29 17.56 6.20
CA GLY A 228 4.45 18.41 5.92
C GLY A 228 4.68 19.51 6.97
N ARG A 229 3.68 19.84 7.79
CA ARG A 229 3.74 20.87 8.85
C ARG A 229 3.64 20.30 10.26
N ALA A 230 3.42 18.99 10.39
CA ALA A 230 3.24 18.35 11.68
C ALA A 230 4.58 18.30 12.45
N PRO A 231 4.55 18.44 13.79
CA PRO A 231 5.76 18.47 14.61
C PRO A 231 6.39 17.08 14.68
N ARG A 232 7.61 16.93 14.17
CA ARG A 232 8.40 15.69 14.22
C ARG A 232 9.24 15.67 15.49
N THR A 233 8.61 15.36 16.63
CA THR A 233 9.24 15.49 17.96
C THR A 233 9.52 14.14 18.63
N GLN A 234 9.00 13.04 18.11
CA GLN A 234 9.26 11.72 18.66
C GLN A 234 10.43 11.06 17.95
N LYS A 235 11.49 10.74 18.69
CA LYS A 235 12.64 9.98 18.21
C LYS A 235 12.34 8.49 18.23
N VAL A 236 12.62 7.82 17.12
CA VAL A 236 12.48 6.36 16.98
C VAL A 236 13.78 5.78 16.45
N LYS A 237 14.28 4.77 17.15
CA LYS A 237 15.40 3.97 16.68
C LYS A 237 14.93 3.02 15.59
N VAL A 238 15.67 2.96 14.50
CA VAL A 238 15.38 2.06 13.38
C VAL A 238 16.02 0.70 13.64
N GLU A 239 15.19 -0.35 13.63
CA GLU A 239 15.63 -1.73 13.87
C GLU A 239 15.38 -2.67 12.69
N ALA A 240 14.45 -2.32 11.79
CA ALA A 240 14.26 -2.96 10.49
C ALA A 240 15.13 -2.27 9.42
N GLU A 241 15.60 -3.03 8.44
CA GLU A 241 16.35 -2.49 7.31
C GLU A 241 15.52 -1.44 6.56
N ASP A 242 16.11 -0.31 6.22
CA ASP A 242 15.43 0.84 5.59
C ASP A 242 15.78 1.00 4.10
N ASN A 243 16.63 0.12 3.59
CA ASN A 243 17.12 0.15 2.22
C ASN A 243 17.37 -1.27 1.72
N THR A 244 16.63 -1.66 0.69
CA THR A 244 16.66 -3.03 0.16
C THR A 244 16.80 -3.06 -1.36
N LEU A 245 17.60 -4.00 -1.83
CA LEU A 245 17.79 -4.35 -3.24
C LEU A 245 17.57 -5.86 -3.40
N THR A 246 16.60 -6.25 -4.21
CA THR A 246 16.24 -7.66 -4.41
C THR A 246 16.37 -8.02 -5.88
N LEU A 247 17.30 -8.91 -6.21
CA LEU A 247 17.40 -9.56 -7.51
C LEU A 247 16.43 -10.74 -7.58
N ILE A 248 15.74 -10.89 -8.70
CA ILE A 248 14.71 -11.91 -8.90
C ILE A 248 14.93 -12.59 -10.25
N GLU A 249 14.93 -13.91 -10.26
CA GLU A 249 14.76 -14.75 -11.45
C GLU A 249 13.33 -15.28 -11.45
N MET A 250 12.55 -14.96 -12.49
CA MET A 250 11.20 -15.51 -12.66
C MET A 250 11.25 -16.92 -13.23
N LYS A 251 10.19 -17.72 -13.04
CA LYS A 251 10.09 -19.07 -13.65
C LYS A 251 10.13 -19.07 -15.18
N SER A 252 9.81 -17.95 -15.80
CA SER A 252 9.95 -17.76 -17.25
C SER A 252 11.41 -17.59 -17.70
N GLY A 253 12.34 -17.40 -16.77
CA GLY A 253 13.76 -17.11 -17.01
C GLY A 253 14.10 -15.62 -17.10
N CYS A 254 13.12 -14.71 -17.05
CA CYS A 254 13.42 -13.27 -17.06
C CYS A 254 14.01 -12.82 -15.71
N LEU A 255 14.97 -11.91 -15.79
CA LEU A 255 15.72 -11.41 -14.63
C LEU A 255 15.27 -10.00 -14.28
N GLY A 256 15.32 -9.63 -13.02
CA GLY A 256 15.04 -8.26 -12.66
C GLY A 256 15.44 -7.87 -11.25
N VAL A 257 15.11 -6.64 -10.92
CA VAL A 257 15.40 -6.04 -9.62
C VAL A 257 14.18 -5.33 -9.07
N VAL A 258 13.96 -5.50 -7.76
CA VAL A 258 13.02 -4.72 -6.95
C VAL A 258 13.82 -3.91 -5.94
N ILE A 259 13.56 -2.60 -5.90
CA ILE A 259 14.18 -1.66 -4.96
C ILE A 259 13.09 -1.15 -4.03
N ALA A 260 13.29 -1.24 -2.71
CA ALA A 260 12.38 -0.65 -1.74
C ALA A 260 13.15 0.03 -0.61
N ASN A 261 12.88 1.31 -0.36
CA ASN A 261 13.63 2.07 0.64
C ASN A 261 12.87 3.26 1.25
N PHE A 262 13.31 3.64 2.45
CA PHE A 262 12.88 4.84 3.19
C PHE A 262 13.94 5.95 3.18
N VAL A 263 14.92 5.88 2.26
CA VAL A 263 16.07 6.81 2.21
C VAL A 263 16.03 7.76 1.03
N THR A 264 15.04 7.60 0.13
CA THR A 264 14.83 8.48 -1.01
C THR A 264 14.13 9.75 -0.51
N PRO A 265 14.66 10.96 -0.69
CA PRO A 265 13.98 12.16 -0.22
C PRO A 265 12.59 12.31 -0.83
N ASP A 266 11.62 12.71 -0.01
CA ASP A 266 10.29 13.11 -0.48
C ASP A 266 10.41 14.23 -1.53
N GLY A 267 9.61 14.19 -2.58
CA GLY A 267 9.56 15.16 -3.68
C GLY A 267 10.48 14.89 -4.87
N LEU A 268 11.38 13.90 -4.81
CA LEU A 268 12.35 13.62 -5.87
C LEU A 268 11.94 12.50 -6.84
N ARG A 269 11.06 11.59 -6.42
CA ARG A 269 10.54 10.49 -7.24
C ARG A 269 9.05 10.39 -7.01
N SER A 270 8.25 10.77 -8.00
CA SER A 270 6.86 10.34 -8.24
C SER A 270 6.03 10.00 -6.97
N ASP A 271 6.25 10.74 -5.89
CA ASP A 271 5.83 10.44 -4.52
C ASP A 271 4.35 10.77 -4.28
N VAL A 272 3.68 11.10 -5.38
CA VAL A 272 2.25 11.33 -5.52
C VAL A 272 1.57 10.13 -6.21
N GLY A 273 2.32 9.07 -6.50
CA GLY A 273 1.91 7.91 -7.25
C GLY A 273 1.53 6.70 -6.43
N MET A 274 0.27 6.32 -6.47
CA MET A 274 -0.17 5.02 -5.94
C MET A 274 0.30 3.83 -6.81
N LEU A 275 0.86 4.11 -8.00
CA LEU A 275 1.32 3.08 -8.92
C LEU A 275 2.83 2.89 -8.82
N PRO A 276 3.29 1.62 -8.74
CA PRO A 276 4.70 1.30 -8.72
C PRO A 276 5.36 1.64 -10.06
N ASP A 277 6.62 2.07 -9.99
CA ASP A 277 7.43 2.41 -11.17
C ASP A 277 8.07 1.14 -11.72
N ILE A 278 7.31 0.46 -12.59
CA ILE A 278 7.68 -0.83 -13.20
C ILE A 278 8.05 -0.63 -14.66
N GLU A 279 9.23 -1.10 -15.02
CA GLU A 279 9.74 -1.16 -16.38
C GLU A 279 9.94 -2.63 -16.78
N ILE A 280 9.35 -3.07 -17.89
CA ILE A 280 9.48 -4.43 -18.41
C ILE A 280 9.92 -4.36 -19.87
N TYR A 281 10.97 -5.08 -20.23
CA TYR A 281 11.55 -5.05 -21.57
C TYR A 281 11.60 -6.46 -22.17
N GLY A 282 11.12 -6.58 -23.41
CA GLY A 282 11.16 -7.79 -24.21
C GLY A 282 11.83 -7.60 -25.57
N SER A 283 11.82 -8.65 -26.39
CA SER A 283 12.46 -8.66 -27.71
C SER A 283 11.89 -7.62 -28.68
N ASP A 284 10.60 -7.31 -28.57
CA ASP A 284 9.88 -6.52 -29.56
C ASP A 284 9.34 -5.20 -28.99
N GLY A 285 9.59 -4.91 -27.71
CA GLY A 285 9.18 -3.66 -27.08
C GLY A 285 9.34 -3.64 -25.56
N GLY A 286 8.66 -2.69 -24.91
CA GLY A 286 8.64 -2.59 -23.45
C GLY A 286 7.33 -2.01 -22.93
N VAL A 287 7.05 -2.27 -21.66
CA VAL A 287 5.89 -1.76 -20.92
C VAL A 287 6.41 -0.96 -19.73
N LEU A 288 5.92 0.27 -19.61
CA LEU A 288 6.17 1.14 -18.46
C LEU A 288 4.86 1.34 -17.72
N ILE A 289 4.87 1.05 -16.43
CA ILE A 289 3.77 1.30 -15.49
C ILE A 289 4.34 2.27 -14.46
N GLY A 290 3.65 3.37 -14.20
CA GLY A 290 4.12 4.34 -13.23
C GLY A 290 3.07 5.43 -13.03
N SER A 291 3.27 6.21 -11.97
CA SER A 291 2.44 7.38 -11.74
C SER A 291 2.90 8.54 -12.62
N GLY A 292 1.97 9.10 -13.39
CA GLY A 292 2.29 10.11 -14.38
C GLY A 292 2.89 11.39 -13.77
N ALA A 293 4.20 11.56 -13.89
CA ALA A 293 4.85 12.86 -13.95
C ALA A 293 5.45 13.03 -15.35
N MET A 294 4.71 13.76 -16.20
CA MET A 294 5.16 14.35 -17.47
C MET A 294 5.59 13.37 -18.58
N LEU A 295 4.71 13.21 -19.59
CA LEU A 295 5.06 12.72 -20.92
C LEU A 295 6.20 13.58 -21.51
N LEU A 296 7.43 13.08 -21.45
CA LEU A 296 8.48 13.48 -22.39
C LEU A 296 8.48 12.45 -23.52
N PRO A 297 8.32 12.87 -24.79
CA PRO A 297 8.30 11.95 -25.92
C PRO A 297 9.72 11.47 -26.18
N ILE A 298 10.13 10.37 -25.56
CA ILE A 298 11.29 9.61 -26.03
C ILE A 298 10.81 8.77 -27.21
N ARG A 299 10.80 9.40 -28.38
CA ARG A 299 10.72 8.72 -29.67
C ARG A 299 12.00 7.93 -29.85
N LEU A 300 11.91 6.61 -29.74
CA LEU A 300 12.65 5.67 -30.56
C LEU A 300 11.90 4.34 -30.48
N LEU A 301 10.93 4.13 -31.39
CA LEU A 301 10.59 2.85 -32.03
C LEU A 301 9.43 3.07 -33.04
N LYS A 302 9.68 2.56 -34.24
CA LYS A 302 8.93 2.51 -35.52
C LYS A 302 7.50 3.09 -35.59
N CYS A 303 7.30 3.98 -36.56
CA CYS A 303 5.99 4.27 -37.17
C CYS A 303 5.34 2.97 -37.64
N VAL A 304 4.18 2.63 -37.07
CA VAL A 304 3.13 1.90 -37.78
C VAL A 304 1.92 2.81 -37.80
N ASN A 305 1.44 3.12 -39.01
CA ASN A 305 0.41 4.11 -39.27
C ASN A 305 -0.92 3.77 -38.59
N GLY A 306 -1.47 4.77 -37.90
CA GLY A 306 -2.92 4.95 -37.79
C GLY A 306 -3.59 4.34 -36.57
N LEU A 307 -3.52 5.03 -35.42
CA LEU A 307 -4.65 5.11 -34.49
C LEU A 307 -4.56 6.43 -33.71
N LYS A 308 -5.50 7.35 -33.95
CA LYS A 308 -5.68 8.56 -33.14
C LYS A 308 -6.49 8.19 -31.90
N LEU A 309 -5.92 8.32 -30.71
CA LEU A 309 -6.70 8.37 -29.47
C LEU A 309 -7.22 9.80 -29.27
N VAL A 310 -8.55 9.92 -29.21
CA VAL A 310 -9.30 11.17 -29.01
C VAL A 310 -9.14 11.61 -27.55
N GLY A 311 -8.46 12.72 -27.32
CA GLY A 311 -8.40 13.37 -26.00
C GLY A 311 -9.66 14.20 -25.75
N MET A 312 -10.33 13.96 -24.63
CA MET A 312 -11.32 14.91 -24.08
C MET A 312 -10.59 16.13 -23.47
N PRO A 313 -11.11 17.36 -23.63
CA PRO A 313 -10.47 18.54 -23.08
C PRO A 313 -10.84 18.71 -21.60
N LEU A 314 -9.87 18.96 -20.73
CA LEU A 314 -10.11 19.53 -19.41
C LEU A 314 -9.72 21.00 -19.41
N ALA A 315 -10.70 21.83 -19.08
CA ALA A 315 -10.57 23.25 -18.88
C ALA A 315 -9.84 23.55 -17.56
N GLY A 316 -8.91 24.51 -17.63
CA GLY A 316 -8.59 25.43 -16.54
C GLY A 316 -7.80 24.90 -15.35
N VAL A 317 -6.48 25.06 -15.38
CA VAL A 317 -5.75 25.70 -14.28
C VAL A 317 -4.65 26.58 -14.89
N ALA A 318 -4.74 27.88 -14.61
CA ALA A 318 -3.83 28.90 -15.09
C ALA A 318 -2.56 28.99 -14.23
N GLY A 319 -1.43 29.24 -14.90
CA GLY A 319 -0.41 30.19 -14.45
C GLY A 319 0.63 29.72 -13.42
N ALA A 320 1.81 29.32 -13.90
CA ALA A 320 3.11 29.73 -13.36
C ALA A 320 4.24 29.32 -14.32
N THR A 321 4.56 30.16 -15.29
CA THR A 321 5.79 30.04 -16.10
C THR A 321 6.99 30.53 -15.28
N MET A 322 7.85 29.62 -14.84
CA MET A 322 9.19 29.96 -14.37
C MET A 322 10.16 29.78 -15.54
N ARG A 323 10.58 30.89 -16.17
CA ARG A 323 11.63 30.91 -17.20
C ARG A 323 12.99 30.84 -16.52
N LEU A 324 13.73 29.76 -16.73
CA LEU A 324 15.18 29.71 -16.50
C LEU A 324 15.88 30.16 -17.78
N GLN A 325 16.42 31.39 -17.77
CA GLN A 325 17.42 31.83 -18.75
C GLN A 325 18.78 31.29 -18.32
N LEU A 326 19.36 30.41 -19.14
CA LEU A 326 20.78 30.06 -19.06
C LEU A 326 21.56 31.08 -19.91
N ASN A 327 22.31 31.96 -19.25
CA ASN A 327 23.36 32.74 -19.91
C ASN A 327 24.64 31.90 -19.90
N ILE A 328 25.12 31.57 -21.11
CA ILE A 328 26.44 31.01 -21.33
C ILE A 328 27.35 32.18 -21.68
N SER A 329 28.45 32.32 -20.95
CA SER A 329 29.64 33.09 -21.31
C SER A 329 30.85 32.20 -21.23
#